data_AF-A0A2V8PSW0-F1
#
_entry.id   AF-A0A2V8PSW0-F1
#
_cell.length_a   1.000
_cell.length_b   1.000
_cell.length_c   1.000
_cell.angle_alpha   90.00
_cell.angle_beta   90.00
_cell.angle_gamma   90.00
#
_symmetry.space_group_name_H-M   'P 1'
#
loop_
_entity.id
_entity.type
_entity.pdbx_description
1 polymer ?
#
loop_
_entity_poly.entity_id
_entity_poly.type
_entity_poly.pdbx_seq_one_letter_code
_entity_poly.pdbx_strand_id
1 'polypeptide(L)'
;MIVIAIIGILIGAAVIGFKAAQKAGNEAATLQDLKTIAAIEIQYFNTHNRAFGTFEQLIKDVGLDTRFSGNPPVADGYIFTLKVTPKSPSSPSSYTLNADPQTDSTGKNHFYIDSNGGTIHINADQPAGPNDPPLGG
;
A
#
# COMPACT_ATOMS: atom_id res chain seq x y z
N MET A 1 30.07 -38.09 0.84
CA MET A 1 29.74 -36.78 1.47
C MET A 1 29.43 -35.66 0.45
N ILE A 2 29.60 -35.89 -0.86
CA ILE A 2 29.36 -34.87 -1.89
C ILE A 2 27.87 -34.44 -2.00
N VAL A 3 26.94 -35.37 -1.80
CA VAL A 3 25.49 -35.12 -1.94
C VAL A 3 24.97 -34.11 -0.92
N ILE A 4 25.39 -34.22 0.34
CA ILE A 4 24.97 -33.31 1.41
C ILE A 4 25.46 -31.88 1.12
N ALA A 5 26.68 -31.74 0.59
CA ALA A 5 27.24 -30.45 0.21
C ALA A 5 26.46 -29.79 -0.95
N ILE A 6 26.08 -30.56 -1.98
CA ILE A 6 25.30 -30.05 -3.12
C ILE A 6 23.89 -29.63 -2.66
N ILE A 7 23.23 -30.43 -1.83
CA ILE A 7 21.89 -30.09 -1.28
C ILE A 7 21.96 -28.79 -0.46
N GLY A 8 22.99 -28.63 0.38
CA GLY A 8 23.18 -27.40 1.16
C GLY A 8 23.31 -26.14 0.30
N ILE A 9 24.06 -26.21 -0.82
CA ILE A 9 24.21 -25.09 -1.76
C ILE A 9 22.87 -24.76 -2.45
N LEU A 10 22.13 -25.78 -2.90
CA LEU A 10 20.84 -25.60 -3.57
C LEU A 10 19.79 -24.98 -2.63
N ILE A 11 19.72 -25.42 -1.37
CA ILE A 11 18.81 -24.84 -0.37
C ILE A 11 19.19 -23.38 -0.08
N GLY A 12 20.48 -23.07 0.06
CA GLY A 12 20.95 -21.70 0.28
C GLY A 12 20.54 -20.74 -0.84
N ALA A 13 20.75 -21.13 -2.10
CA ALA A 13 20.33 -20.34 -3.25
C ALA A 13 18.79 -20.19 -3.34
N ALA A 14 18.04 -21.25 -3.04
CA ALA A 14 16.58 -21.24 -3.05
C ALA A 14 15.99 -20.28 -2.01
N VAL A 15 16.56 -20.22 -0.80
CA VAL A 15 16.09 -19.29 0.26
C VAL A 15 16.29 -17.83 -0.14
N ILE A 16 17.42 -17.49 -0.76
CA ILE A 16 17.69 -16.12 -1.23
C ILE A 16 16.70 -15.73 -2.33
N GLY A 17 16.50 -16.61 -3.31
CA GLY A 17 15.53 -16.40 -4.38
C GLY A 17 14.09 -16.26 -3.87
N PHE A 18 13.69 -17.08 -2.89
CA PHE A 18 12.36 -17.04 -2.29
C PHE A 18 12.10 -15.71 -1.56
N LYS A 19 13.06 -15.21 -0.77
CA LYS A 19 12.92 -13.92 -0.08
C LYS A 19 12.78 -12.75 -1.06
N ALA A 20 13.57 -12.75 -2.13
CA ALA A 20 13.45 -11.73 -3.18
C ALA A 20 12.10 -11.81 -3.91
N ALA A 21 11.62 -13.03 -4.19
CA ALA A 21 10.31 -13.24 -4.80
C ALA A 21 9.16 -12.80 -3.88
N GLN A 22 9.25 -13.10 -2.59
CA GLN A 22 8.25 -12.67 -1.60
C GLN A 22 8.18 -11.14 -1.50
N LYS A 23 9.33 -10.47 -1.47
CA LYS A 23 9.41 -9.01 -1.46
C LYS A 23 8.76 -8.38 -2.70
N ALA A 24 9.02 -8.92 -3.90
CA ALA A 24 8.38 -8.47 -5.12
C ALA A 24 6.86 -8.75 -5.14
N GLY A 25 6.44 -9.90 -4.58
CA GLY A 25 5.04 -10.25 -4.42
C GLY A 25 4.29 -9.28 -3.50
N ASN A 26 4.89 -8.93 -2.36
CA ASN A 26 4.36 -7.94 -1.43
C ASN A 26 4.18 -6.57 -2.10
N GLU A 27 5.20 -6.10 -2.84
CA GLU A 27 5.10 -4.84 -3.59
C GLU A 27 3.96 -4.86 -4.60
N ALA A 28 3.80 -5.96 -5.35
CA ALA A 28 2.70 -6.10 -6.30
C ALA A 28 1.32 -6.14 -5.62
N ALA A 29 1.19 -6.83 -4.49
CA ALA A 29 -0.04 -6.88 -3.70
C ALA A 29 -0.41 -5.49 -3.17
N THR A 30 0.56 -4.77 -2.58
CA THR A 30 0.36 -3.40 -2.08
C THR A 30 -0.11 -2.45 -3.18
N LEU A 31 0.45 -2.54 -4.39
CA LEU A 31 -0.01 -1.72 -5.51
C LEU A 31 -1.46 -2.00 -5.90
N GLN A 32 -1.89 -3.25 -5.85
CA GLN A 32 -3.28 -3.63 -6.09
C GLN A 32 -4.19 -3.14 -4.96
N ASP A 33 -3.71 -3.21 -3.72
CA ASP A 33 -4.45 -2.75 -2.54
C ASP A 33 -4.64 -1.23 -2.55
N LEU A 34 -3.62 -0.45 -2.90
CA LEU A 34 -3.74 1.00 -3.07
C LEU A 34 -4.82 1.37 -4.10
N LYS A 35 -4.85 0.67 -5.24
CA LYS A 35 -5.88 0.88 -6.27
C LYS A 35 -7.26 0.49 -5.78
N THR A 36 -7.35 -0.60 -5.03
CA THR A 36 -8.60 -1.10 -4.46
C THR A 36 -9.16 -0.13 -3.42
N ILE A 37 -8.32 0.35 -2.50
CA ILE A 37 -8.69 1.36 -1.49
C ILE A 37 -9.13 2.65 -2.18
N ALA A 38 -8.38 3.13 -3.18
CA ALA A 38 -8.77 4.32 -3.95
C ALA A 38 -10.13 4.16 -4.66
N ALA A 39 -10.42 2.98 -5.23
CA ALA A 39 -11.71 2.70 -5.85
C ALA A 39 -12.87 2.70 -4.82
N ILE A 40 -12.64 2.11 -3.64
CA ILE A 40 -13.61 2.07 -2.54
C ILE A 40 -13.83 3.47 -1.94
N GLU A 41 -12.78 4.30 -1.86
CA GLU A 41 -12.89 5.72 -1.47
C GLU A 41 -13.78 6.51 -2.45
N ILE A 42 -13.64 6.27 -3.76
CA ILE A 42 -14.53 6.89 -4.75
C ILE A 42 -15.98 6.42 -4.56
N GLN A 43 -16.19 5.16 -4.24
CA GLN A 43 -17.52 4.63 -3.93
C GLN A 43 -18.12 5.31 -2.69
N TYR A 44 -17.33 5.43 -1.61
CA TYR A 44 -17.73 6.13 -0.38
C TYR A 44 -18.03 7.60 -0.66
N PHE A 45 -17.17 8.28 -1.43
CA PHE A 45 -17.35 9.67 -1.83
C PHE A 45 -18.66 9.93 -2.60
N ASN A 46 -19.10 8.98 -3.43
CA ASN A 46 -20.35 9.09 -4.18
C ASN A 46 -21.59 8.87 -3.29
N THR A 47 -21.47 8.10 -2.20
CA THR A 47 -22.60 7.81 -1.29
C THR A 47 -22.64 8.73 -0.06
N HIS A 48 -21.53 9.36 0.32
CA HIS A 48 -21.39 10.16 1.54
C HIS A 48 -21.10 11.64 1.24
N ASN A 49 -21.99 12.30 0.51
CA ASN A 49 -21.99 13.75 0.29
C ASN A 49 -20.63 14.34 -0.16
N ARG A 50 -19.90 13.62 -1.03
CA ARG A 50 -18.58 14.07 -1.54
C ARG A 50 -17.54 14.24 -0.41
N ALA A 51 -17.58 13.35 0.58
CA ALA A 51 -16.57 13.23 1.63
C ALA A 51 -15.86 11.87 1.53
N PHE A 52 -14.56 11.84 1.82
CA PHE A 52 -13.78 10.61 1.92
C PHE A 52 -13.87 9.99 3.32
N GLY A 53 -13.61 8.70 3.44
CA GLY A 53 -13.81 7.92 4.66
C GLY A 53 -12.50 7.50 5.31
N THR A 54 -12.49 7.27 6.63
CA THR A 54 -11.36 6.57 7.27
C THR A 54 -11.46 5.06 7.03
N PHE A 55 -10.38 4.30 7.26
CA PHE A 55 -10.40 2.83 7.10
C PHE A 55 -11.58 2.16 7.82
N GLU A 56 -11.89 2.58 9.04
CA GLU A 56 -13.03 2.05 9.79
C GLU A 56 -14.38 2.31 9.10
N GLN A 57 -14.55 3.51 8.53
CA GLN A 57 -15.76 3.86 7.77
C GLN A 57 -15.83 3.08 6.47
N LEU A 58 -14.71 2.91 5.77
CA LEU A 58 -14.67 2.11 4.54
C LEU A 58 -15.01 0.63 4.80
N ILE A 59 -14.52 0.06 5.90
CA ILE A 59 -14.84 -1.33 6.28
C ILE A 59 -16.33 -1.47 6.58
N LYS A 60 -16.89 -0.52 7.32
CA LYS A 60 -18.29 -0.58 7.80
C LYS A 60 -19.32 -0.29 6.70
N ASP A 61 -19.08 0.74 5.89
CA ASP A 61 -20.13 1.34 5.05
C ASP A 61 -20.04 0.90 3.59
N VAL A 62 -18.84 0.56 3.10
CA VAL A 62 -18.60 0.16 1.70
C VAL A 62 -17.90 -1.20 1.56
N GLY A 63 -17.63 -1.89 2.66
CA GLY A 63 -17.17 -3.27 2.67
C GLY A 63 -15.70 -3.45 2.32
N LEU A 64 -14.83 -2.50 2.70
CA LEU A 64 -13.38 -2.74 2.67
C LEU A 64 -13.03 -3.96 3.52
N ASP A 65 -12.08 -4.76 3.05
CA ASP A 65 -11.64 -5.97 3.75
C ASP A 65 -11.15 -5.64 5.17
N THR A 66 -11.60 -6.42 6.14
CA THR A 66 -11.21 -6.34 7.55
C THR A 66 -9.70 -6.51 7.78
N ARG A 67 -8.92 -7.00 6.81
CA ARG A 67 -7.45 -6.98 6.88
C ARG A 67 -6.88 -5.56 6.98
N PHE A 68 -7.62 -4.55 6.54
CA PHE A 68 -7.29 -3.14 6.72
C PHE A 68 -7.82 -2.55 8.04
N SER A 69 -8.21 -3.39 9.00
CA SER A 69 -8.56 -2.93 10.34
C SER A 69 -7.33 -2.59 11.16
N GLY A 70 -7.47 -1.62 12.06
CA GLY A 70 -6.37 -1.06 12.85
C GLY A 70 -5.98 0.34 12.39
N ASN A 71 -5.13 1.03 13.16
CA ASN A 71 -4.66 2.37 12.84
C ASN A 71 -3.21 2.57 13.28
N PRO A 72 -2.22 2.44 12.37
CA PRO A 72 -2.34 2.08 10.95
C PRO A 72 -2.51 0.56 10.72
N PRO A 73 -3.30 0.12 9.72
CA PRO A 73 -3.37 -1.28 9.35
C PRO A 73 -2.11 -1.78 8.65
N VAL A 74 -1.82 -3.07 8.80
CA VAL A 74 -0.70 -3.76 8.16
C VAL A 74 -1.23 -4.90 7.29
N ALA A 75 -0.96 -4.82 5.99
CA ALA A 75 -1.32 -5.87 5.02
C ALA A 75 -0.14 -6.12 4.07
N ASP A 76 0.09 -7.37 3.69
CA ASP A 76 1.09 -7.76 2.68
C ASP A 76 2.51 -7.22 2.95
N GLY A 77 2.86 -7.05 4.24
CA GLY A 77 4.17 -6.52 4.67
C GLY A 77 4.30 -5.00 4.60
N TYR A 78 3.21 -4.28 4.34
CA TYR A 78 3.14 -2.84 4.22
C TYR A 78 2.21 -2.23 5.28
N ILE A 79 2.60 -1.08 5.80
CA ILE A 79 1.84 -0.25 6.72
C ILE A 79 1.10 0.79 5.88
N PHE A 80 -0.23 0.80 5.97
CA PHE A 80 -1.05 1.76 5.22
C PHE A 80 -1.45 2.93 6.11
N THR A 81 -1.17 4.15 5.66
CA THR A 81 -1.53 5.37 6.38
C THR A 81 -2.46 6.21 5.53
N LEU A 82 -3.74 6.25 5.92
CA LEU A 82 -4.78 7.05 5.28
C LEU A 82 -5.03 8.32 6.10
N LYS A 83 -4.89 9.48 5.46
CA LYS A 83 -5.22 10.78 6.05
C LYS A 83 -6.32 11.42 5.24
N VAL A 84 -7.47 11.63 5.87
CA VAL A 84 -8.63 12.28 5.27
C VAL A 84 -8.67 13.74 5.70
N THR A 85 -8.79 14.64 4.73
CA THR A 85 -9.07 16.05 4.97
C THR A 85 -10.56 16.30 4.68
N PRO A 86 -11.36 16.68 5.69
CA PRO A 86 -12.76 16.98 5.50
C PRO A 86 -12.97 18.17 4.56
N LYS A 87 -14.13 18.20 3.91
CA LYS A 87 -14.58 19.37 3.14
C LYS A 87 -14.68 20.59 4.06
N SER A 88 -14.17 21.72 3.60
CA SER A 88 -14.37 23.03 4.22
C SER A 88 -15.10 23.97 3.24
N PRO A 89 -15.57 25.15 3.67
CA PRO A 89 -16.15 26.15 2.76
C PRO A 89 -15.18 26.59 1.64
N SER A 90 -13.87 26.45 1.86
CA SER A 90 -12.82 26.90 0.92
C SER A 90 -12.17 25.75 0.14
N SER A 91 -12.37 24.49 0.54
CA SER A 91 -11.63 23.35 -0.02
C SER A 91 -12.52 22.09 -0.12
N PRO A 92 -12.46 21.34 -1.23
CA PRO A 92 -13.12 20.04 -1.32
C PRO A 92 -12.51 19.05 -0.31
N SER A 93 -13.24 17.98 0.00
CA SER A 93 -12.65 16.87 0.77
C SER A 93 -11.54 16.23 -0.07
N SER A 94 -10.46 15.81 0.58
CA SER A 94 -9.36 15.09 -0.04
C SER A 94 -8.86 13.97 0.87
N TYR A 95 -8.11 13.03 0.31
CA TYR A 95 -7.37 12.07 1.10
C TYR A 95 -5.96 11.88 0.54
N THR A 96 -5.07 11.42 1.41
CA THR A 96 -3.76 10.90 1.02
C THR A 96 -3.61 9.52 1.61
N LEU A 97 -3.12 8.58 0.81
CA LEU A 97 -2.84 7.22 1.23
C LEU A 97 -1.38 6.90 0.95
N ASN A 98 -0.67 6.55 2.01
CA ASN A 98 0.69 6.07 1.98
C ASN A 98 0.70 4.56 2.23
N ALA A 99 1.58 3.84 1.54
CA ALA A 99 1.94 2.47 1.89
C ALA A 99 3.46 2.38 2.02
N ASP A 100 3.92 2.12 3.24
CA ASP A 100 5.33 2.03 3.60
C ASP A 100 5.69 0.59 3.97
N PRO A 101 6.83 0.05 3.53
CA PRO A 101 7.26 -1.29 3.95
C PRO A 101 7.44 -1.33 5.46
N GLN A 102 6.93 -2.37 6.11
CA GLN A 102 7.07 -2.54 7.57
C GLN A 102 8.55 -2.68 7.98
N THR A 103 9.33 -3.34 7.13
CA THR A 103 10.78 -3.48 7.22
C THR A 103 11.41 -3.57 5.83
N ASP A 104 12.73 -3.35 5.73
CA ASP A 104 13.50 -3.50 4.48
C ASP A 104 13.41 -4.91 3.85
N SER A 105 13.04 -5.92 4.65
CA SER A 105 12.83 -7.29 4.17
C SER A 105 11.44 -7.52 3.57
N THR A 106 10.47 -6.68 3.91
CA THR A 106 9.07 -6.81 3.44
C THR A 106 8.80 -6.05 2.14
N GLY A 107 9.55 -4.99 1.87
CA GLY A 107 9.43 -4.15 0.68
C GLY A 107 10.63 -3.21 0.56
N LYS A 108 10.84 -2.62 -0.62
CA LYS A 108 11.89 -1.62 -0.87
C LYS A 108 11.27 -0.25 -1.07
N ASN A 109 10.18 -0.22 -1.83
CA ASN A 109 9.60 1.01 -2.31
C ASN A 109 8.46 1.44 -1.40
N HIS A 110 8.37 2.75 -1.17
CA HIS A 110 7.29 3.46 -0.53
C HIS A 110 6.35 3.98 -1.62
N PHE A 111 5.06 3.95 -1.35
CA PHE A 111 4.04 4.34 -2.31
C PHE A 111 3.12 5.42 -1.75
N TYR A 112 2.65 6.29 -2.64
CA TYR A 112 1.75 7.38 -2.31
C TYR A 112 0.69 7.55 -3.39
N ILE A 113 -0.56 7.77 -2.98
CA ILE A 113 -1.66 8.12 -3.86
C ILE A 113 -2.55 9.15 -3.17
N ASP A 114 -3.12 10.07 -3.95
CA ASP A 114 -4.04 11.09 -3.47
C ASP A 114 -5.41 11.02 -4.17
N SER A 115 -6.35 11.84 -3.69
CA SER A 115 -7.69 11.99 -4.27
C SER A 115 -7.74 12.70 -5.62
N ASN A 116 -6.64 13.26 -6.11
CA ASN A 116 -6.65 14.21 -7.22
C ASN A 116 -6.30 13.56 -8.56
N GLY A 117 -5.39 12.57 -8.58
CA GLY A 117 -4.84 12.04 -9.83
C GLY A 117 -4.98 10.54 -10.04
N GLY A 118 -5.23 9.75 -8.99
CA GLY A 118 -5.12 8.28 -9.06
C GLY A 118 -3.72 7.77 -9.44
N THR A 119 -2.76 8.67 -9.60
CA THR A 119 -1.36 8.38 -9.89
C THR A 119 -0.69 7.88 -8.63
N ILE A 120 -0.03 6.72 -8.74
CA ILE A 120 0.79 6.20 -7.66
C ILE A 120 2.18 6.79 -7.82
N HIS A 121 2.67 7.46 -6.78
CA HIS A 121 4.04 7.95 -6.67
C HIS A 121 4.89 6.93 -5.91
N ILE A 122 6.18 6.87 -6.23
CA ILE A 122 7.12 5.90 -5.67
C ILE A 122 8.39 6.58 -5.15
N ASN A 123 8.87 6.14 -3.99
CA ASN A 123 10.15 6.56 -3.43
C ASN A 123 10.85 5.35 -2.80
N ALA A 124 12.17 5.23 -2.91
CA ALA A 124 12.93 4.07 -2.41
C ALA A 124 13.56 4.28 -1.02
N ASP A 125 13.67 5.53 -0.56
CA ASP A 125 14.48 5.90 0.59
C ASP A 125 13.65 6.49 1.75
N GLN A 126 12.46 7.01 1.45
CA GLN A 126 11.58 7.65 2.41
C GLN A 126 10.11 7.48 2.02
N PRO A 127 9.16 7.71 2.95
CA PRO A 127 7.73 7.71 2.62
C PRO A 127 7.44 8.61 1.43
N ALA A 128 6.78 8.04 0.42
CA ALA A 128 6.50 8.74 -0.82
C ALA A 128 5.50 9.90 -0.58
N GLY A 129 5.61 10.94 -1.40
CA GLY A 129 4.77 12.11 -1.37
C GLY A 129 4.36 12.57 -2.77
N PRO A 130 3.57 13.66 -2.86
CA PRO A 130 2.99 14.13 -4.13
C PRO A 130 4.03 14.66 -5.13
N ASN A 131 5.25 14.94 -4.67
CA ASN A 131 6.34 15.46 -5.51
C ASN A 131 7.30 14.36 -5.97
N ASP A 132 7.11 13.12 -5.53
CA ASP A 132 7.93 11.98 -5.95
C ASP A 132 7.57 11.54 -7.38
N PRO A 133 8.46 10.82 -8.08
CA PRO A 133 8.18 10.35 -9.44
C PRO A 133 6.97 9.39 -9.47
N PRO A 134 6.16 9.43 -10.54
CA PRO A 134 5.08 8.48 -10.72
C PRO A 134 5.64 7.08 -11.01
N LEU A 135 4.89 6.06 -10.58
CA LEU A 135 5.20 4.67 -10.84
C LEU A 135 5.19 4.39 -12.35
N GLY A 136 6.36 4.09 -12.92
CA GLY A 136 6.54 3.83 -14.35
C GLY A 136 6.83 5.07 -15.21
N GLY A 137 7.14 6.21 -14.58
CA GLY A 137 7.63 7.43 -15.25
C GLY A 137 9.12 7.44 -15.54
#